data_AF-A0A410PPY0-F1
#
_entry.id   AF-A0A410PPY0-F1
#
_cell.length_a   1.000
_cell.length_b   1.000
_cell.length_c   1.000
_cell.angle_alpha   90.00
_cell.angle_beta   90.00
_cell.angle_gamma   90.00
#
_symmetry.space_group_name_H-M   'P 1'
#
loop_
_entity.id
_entity.type
_entity.pdbx_description
1 polymer ?
#
loop_
_entity_poly.entity_id
_entity_poly.type
_entity_poly.pdbx_seq_one_letter_code
_entity_poly.pdbx_strand_id
1 'polypeptide(L)'
;MFDFDINYPSPNYKAYIECIYEFCKDNGFSMILKGSLAKGTATRFSDIDLIILGDLDCTKVDEIIALYGTPVMTNFTENPKGIIILVYQDTTAVDLDIRETISQEDLINSTVLLKYDANFIIDNKEIIRNQVESNYIPNRPEWYKVLRLLHRGTIKYLSNKTDSAYDLLEEIKENLISLNITDLSFNNNFEDDIKSIFNKFCKEFKVDSQIEVLFNNLFKEF
;
A
#
# COMPACT_ATOMS: atom_id res chain seq x y z
N MET A 1 -26.68 1.99 0.91
CA MET A 1 -26.34 0.66 0.36
C MET A 1 -25.15 0.90 -0.55
N PHE A 2 -24.04 0.21 -0.30
CA PHE A 2 -22.87 0.25 -1.16
C PHE A 2 -23.22 -0.48 -2.47
N ASP A 3 -23.47 0.25 -3.56
CA ASP A 3 -24.03 -0.27 -4.81
C ASP A 3 -23.18 0.13 -6.02
N PHE A 4 -21.88 -0.10 -5.92
CA PHE A 4 -20.92 0.15 -6.99
C PHE A 4 -20.60 -1.15 -7.72
N ASP A 5 -20.69 -1.13 -9.04
CA ASP A 5 -20.26 -2.25 -9.90
C ASP A 5 -18.73 -2.21 -10.06
N ILE A 6 -18.04 -2.69 -9.02
CA ILE A 6 -16.57 -2.82 -8.99
C ILE A 6 -16.21 -4.29 -9.13
N ASN A 7 -15.37 -4.61 -10.11
CA ASN A 7 -14.83 -5.95 -10.29
C ASN A 7 -13.72 -6.22 -9.26
N TYR A 8 -14.10 -6.76 -8.10
CA TYR A 8 -13.16 -7.08 -7.04
C TYR A 8 -12.38 -8.37 -7.35
N PRO A 9 -11.04 -8.34 -7.29
CA PRO A 9 -10.23 -9.54 -7.54
C PRO A 9 -10.29 -10.54 -6.38
N SER A 10 -10.74 -10.12 -5.19
CA SER A 10 -10.96 -11.00 -4.04
C SER A 10 -12.04 -10.43 -3.10
N PRO A 11 -12.65 -11.27 -2.24
CA PRO A 11 -13.58 -10.80 -1.21
C PRO A 11 -12.96 -9.80 -0.23
N ASN A 12 -11.65 -9.89 0.02
CA ASN A 12 -10.92 -9.01 0.94
C ASN A 12 -10.92 -7.55 0.46
N TYR A 13 -10.79 -7.32 -0.86
CA TYR A 13 -10.82 -5.96 -1.41
C TYR A 13 -12.20 -5.34 -1.24
N LYS A 14 -13.24 -6.14 -1.45
CA LYS A 14 -14.62 -5.70 -1.22
C LYS A 14 -14.83 -5.35 0.24
N ALA A 15 -14.44 -6.24 1.16
CA ALA A 15 -14.56 -6.00 2.60
C ALA A 15 -13.78 -4.75 3.05
N TYR A 16 -12.55 -4.56 2.57
CA TYR A 16 -11.77 -3.35 2.83
C TYR A 16 -12.52 -2.09 2.39
N ILE A 17 -12.94 -2.04 1.12
CA ILE A 17 -13.63 -0.86 0.59
C ILE A 17 -14.95 -0.60 1.32
N GLU A 18 -15.74 -1.63 1.65
CA GLU A 18 -17.00 -1.49 2.37
C GLU A 18 -16.81 -0.94 3.79
N CYS A 19 -15.80 -1.43 4.53
CA CYS A 19 -15.48 -0.92 5.87
C CYS A 19 -15.11 0.57 5.84
N ILE A 20 -14.25 0.97 4.90
CA ILE A 20 -13.81 2.36 4.77
C ILE A 20 -14.96 3.25 4.27
N TYR A 21 -15.78 2.74 3.35
CA TYR A 21 -16.94 3.44 2.82
C TYR A 21 -17.93 3.81 3.92
N GLU A 22 -18.34 2.86 4.77
CA GLU A 22 -19.31 3.16 5.83
C GLU A 22 -18.73 4.17 6.83
N PHE A 23 -17.45 4.06 7.18
CA PHE A 23 -16.79 5.05 8.01
C PHE A 23 -16.77 6.45 7.37
N CYS A 24 -16.35 6.57 6.11
CA CYS A 24 -16.36 7.84 5.39
C CYS A 24 -17.76 8.42 5.29
N LYS A 25 -18.77 7.57 5.08
CA LYS A 25 -20.17 7.98 5.02
C LYS A 25 -20.67 8.53 6.34
N ASP A 26 -20.38 7.88 7.45
CA ASP A 26 -20.80 8.30 8.79
C ASP A 26 -20.10 9.59 9.26
N ASN A 27 -18.90 9.86 8.76
CA ASN A 27 -18.12 11.06 9.10
C ASN A 27 -18.19 12.18 8.03
N GLY A 28 -18.91 11.98 6.92
CA GLY A 28 -19.05 12.98 5.86
C GLY A 28 -17.78 13.22 5.03
N PHE A 29 -16.90 12.22 4.92
CA PHE A 29 -15.69 12.28 4.10
C PHE A 29 -15.95 11.80 2.66
N SER A 30 -15.40 12.52 1.68
CA SER A 30 -15.45 12.03 0.29
C SER A 30 -14.43 10.92 0.10
N MET A 31 -14.77 9.95 -0.76
CA MET A 31 -13.96 8.75 -1.00
C MET A 31 -13.88 8.50 -2.51
N ILE A 32 -12.67 8.41 -3.03
CA ILE A 32 -12.40 8.23 -4.45
C ILE A 32 -11.46 7.04 -4.63
N LEU A 33 -11.91 6.06 -5.41
CA LEU A 33 -11.10 4.90 -5.78
C LEU A 33 -10.34 5.19 -7.07
N LYS A 34 -9.07 4.79 -7.12
CA LYS A 34 -8.18 4.97 -8.28
C LYS A 34 -7.56 3.64 -8.72
N GLY A 35 -6.62 3.76 -9.64
CA GLY A 35 -5.72 2.66 -9.97
C GLY A 35 -6.34 1.56 -10.81
N SER A 36 -5.76 0.37 -10.67
CA SER A 36 -6.21 -0.81 -11.40
C SER A 36 -7.60 -1.27 -10.98
N LEU A 37 -7.97 -1.08 -9.69
CA LEU A 37 -9.28 -1.48 -9.18
C LEU A 37 -10.41 -0.63 -9.76
N ALA A 38 -10.23 0.71 -9.78
CA ALA A 38 -11.18 1.61 -10.43
C ALA A 38 -11.36 1.33 -11.94
N LYS A 39 -10.30 0.82 -12.59
CA LYS A 39 -10.31 0.45 -14.02
C LYS A 39 -10.83 -0.97 -14.30
N GLY A 40 -11.11 -1.77 -13.27
CA GLY A 40 -11.49 -3.17 -13.41
C GLY A 40 -10.39 -4.09 -13.93
N THR A 41 -9.12 -3.66 -13.86
CA THR A 41 -7.93 -4.42 -14.31
C THR A 41 -7.07 -4.94 -13.16
N ALA A 42 -7.52 -4.76 -11.91
CA ALA A 42 -6.82 -5.26 -10.73
C ALA A 42 -6.72 -6.79 -10.75
N THR A 43 -5.56 -7.28 -10.33
CA THR A 43 -5.31 -8.69 -9.99
C THR A 43 -5.42 -8.88 -8.48
N ARG A 44 -5.41 -10.13 -8.00
CA ARG A 44 -5.42 -10.43 -6.55
C ARG A 44 -4.23 -9.85 -5.76
N PHE A 45 -3.18 -9.42 -6.45
CA PHE A 45 -1.97 -8.81 -5.86
C PHE A 45 -1.86 -7.32 -6.16
N SER A 46 -2.87 -6.69 -6.76
CA SER A 46 -2.83 -5.26 -7.01
C SER A 46 -2.99 -4.45 -5.71
N ASP A 47 -2.46 -3.25 -5.70
CA ASP A 47 -2.74 -2.26 -4.66
C ASP A 47 -4.17 -1.70 -4.82
N ILE A 48 -4.76 -1.30 -3.69
CA ILE A 48 -5.96 -0.48 -3.64
C ILE A 48 -5.50 0.98 -3.51
N ASP A 49 -5.62 1.76 -4.59
CA ASP A 49 -5.35 3.19 -4.56
C ASP A 49 -6.60 3.96 -4.09
N LEU A 50 -6.55 4.57 -2.91
CA LEU A 50 -7.69 5.26 -2.31
C LEU A 50 -7.34 6.70 -1.93
N ILE A 51 -8.19 7.63 -2.35
CA ILE A 51 -8.15 9.02 -1.86
C ILE A 51 -9.32 9.23 -0.91
N ILE A 52 -9.03 9.82 0.25
CA ILE A 52 -10.05 10.33 1.19
C ILE A 52 -9.89 11.84 1.29
N LEU A 53 -11.00 12.56 1.09
CA LEU A 53 -11.04 14.02 1.26
C LEU A 53 -11.82 14.40 2.51
N GLY A 54 -11.22 15.27 3.32
CA GLY A 54 -11.84 15.81 4.52
C GLY A 54 -10.82 16.37 5.50
N ASP A 55 -11.36 16.98 6.56
CA ASP A 55 -10.57 17.39 7.72
C ASP A 55 -10.41 16.18 8.65
N LEU A 56 -9.34 15.42 8.43
CA LEU A 56 -9.00 14.23 9.21
C LEU A 56 -7.86 14.57 10.17
N ASP A 57 -8.16 14.52 11.46
CA ASP A 57 -7.12 14.55 12.49
C ASP A 57 -6.39 13.20 12.61
N CYS A 58 -5.30 13.17 13.38
CA CYS A 58 -4.49 11.97 13.57
C CYS A 58 -5.30 10.79 14.15
N THR A 59 -6.29 11.08 15.00
CA THR A 59 -7.17 10.06 15.61
C THR A 59 -8.03 9.40 14.54
N LYS A 60 -8.61 10.18 13.64
CA LYS A 60 -9.43 9.69 12.53
C LYS A 60 -8.62 8.87 11.53
N VAL A 61 -7.36 9.25 11.30
CA VAL A 61 -6.48 8.45 10.44
C VAL A 61 -6.11 7.12 11.11
N ASP A 62 -5.78 7.13 12.40
CA ASP A 62 -5.52 5.90 13.16
C ASP A 62 -6.75 4.98 13.19
N GLU A 63 -7.97 5.54 13.32
CA GLU A 63 -9.22 4.80 13.19
C GLU A 63 -9.31 4.14 11.81
N ILE A 64 -9.13 4.89 10.71
CA ILE A 64 -9.19 4.38 9.33
C ILE A 64 -8.23 3.23 9.11
N ILE A 65 -6.98 3.37 9.57
CA ILE A 65 -5.93 2.35 9.42
C ILE A 65 -6.33 1.05 10.14
N ALA A 66 -7.06 1.15 11.25
CA ALA A 66 -7.44 0.01 12.08
C ALA A 66 -8.80 -0.62 11.70
N LEU A 67 -9.62 0.03 10.86
CA LEU A 67 -11.00 -0.39 10.57
C LEU A 67 -11.10 -1.80 9.98
N TYR A 68 -10.22 -2.11 9.02
CA TYR A 68 -10.21 -3.41 8.36
C TYR A 68 -9.52 -4.49 9.20
N GLY A 69 -8.55 -4.08 10.00
CA GLY A 69 -7.71 -4.93 10.82
C GLY A 69 -6.42 -4.22 11.17
N THR A 70 -5.47 -4.94 11.78
CA THR A 70 -4.14 -4.38 12.07
C THR A 70 -3.22 -4.61 10.87
N PRO A 71 -2.67 -3.56 10.24
CA PRO A 71 -1.69 -3.73 9.18
C PRO A 71 -0.39 -4.34 9.72
N VAL A 72 0.17 -5.27 8.96
CA VAL A 72 1.43 -5.97 9.26
C VAL A 72 2.64 -5.14 8.83
N MET A 73 2.51 -4.40 7.73
CA MET A 73 3.51 -3.42 7.30
C MET A 73 2.85 -2.08 7.03
N THR A 74 3.51 -1.02 7.48
CA THR A 74 3.09 0.37 7.27
C THR A 74 4.27 1.26 6.88
N ASN A 75 4.02 2.27 6.05
CA ASN A 75 4.98 3.35 5.77
C ASN A 75 4.32 4.55 5.07
N PHE A 76 5.10 5.61 4.90
CA PHE A 76 4.80 6.67 3.94
C PHE A 76 5.56 6.47 2.63
N THR A 77 4.97 6.92 1.53
CA THR A 77 5.69 7.15 0.28
C THR A 77 6.64 8.34 0.41
N GLU A 78 7.77 8.28 -0.30
CA GLU A 78 8.74 9.37 -0.40
C GLU A 78 8.48 10.26 -1.63
N ASN A 79 7.88 9.70 -2.69
CA ASN A 79 7.55 10.42 -3.92
C ASN A 79 6.30 9.82 -4.63
N PRO A 80 5.15 10.52 -4.67
CA PRO A 80 4.86 11.76 -3.94
C PRO A 80 4.93 11.52 -2.43
N LYS A 81 5.37 12.50 -1.64
CA LYS A 81 5.49 12.33 -0.19
C LYS A 81 4.12 12.30 0.49
N GLY A 82 3.91 11.38 1.43
CA GLY A 82 2.80 11.42 2.38
C GLY A 82 1.61 10.48 2.11
N ILE A 83 1.67 9.61 1.10
CA ILE A 83 0.69 8.53 0.93
C ILE A 83 1.00 7.44 1.94
N ILE A 84 -0.01 6.98 2.66
CA ILE A 84 0.08 5.93 3.66
C ILE A 84 -0.03 4.59 2.95
N ILE A 85 1.03 3.78 3.00
CA ILE A 85 1.02 2.40 2.50
C ILE A 85 0.67 1.47 3.67
N LEU A 86 -0.35 0.65 3.48
CA LEU A 86 -0.82 -0.35 4.43
C LEU A 86 -0.76 -1.73 3.78
N VAL A 87 -0.22 -2.71 4.49
CA VAL A 87 -0.24 -4.12 4.04
C VAL A 87 -0.79 -4.99 5.16
N TYR A 88 -1.83 -5.75 4.86
CA TYR A 88 -2.50 -6.64 5.79
C TYR A 88 -2.02 -8.08 5.65
N GLN A 89 -2.28 -8.90 6.67
CA GLN A 89 -1.84 -10.30 6.73
C GLN A 89 -2.38 -11.16 5.57
N ASP A 90 -3.53 -10.78 5.03
CA ASP A 90 -4.17 -11.44 3.89
C ASP A 90 -3.63 -10.99 2.52
N THR A 91 -2.50 -10.27 2.51
CA THR A 91 -1.82 -9.69 1.34
C THR A 91 -2.51 -8.49 0.69
N THR A 92 -3.63 -8.01 1.24
CA THR A 92 -4.25 -6.77 0.77
C THR A 92 -3.29 -5.60 1.02
N ALA A 93 -2.94 -4.89 -0.05
CA ALA A 93 -2.09 -3.70 0.00
C ALA A 93 -2.91 -2.46 -0.40
N VAL A 94 -2.71 -1.36 0.31
CA VAL A 94 -3.48 -0.13 0.13
C VAL A 94 -2.55 1.07 0.13
N ASP A 95 -2.72 1.92 -0.88
CA ASP A 95 -2.13 3.24 -0.96
C ASP A 95 -3.23 4.26 -0.59
N LEU A 96 -3.21 4.71 0.66
CA LEU A 96 -4.18 5.63 1.24
C LEU A 96 -3.64 7.06 1.19
N ASP A 97 -4.23 7.90 0.36
CA ASP A 97 -3.85 9.30 0.17
C ASP A 97 -4.93 10.23 0.77
N ILE A 98 -4.56 10.93 1.86
CA ILE A 98 -5.46 11.82 2.59
C ILE A 98 -5.18 13.26 2.17
N ARG A 99 -6.20 13.94 1.67
CA ARG A 99 -6.05 15.25 1.04
C ARG A 99 -7.16 16.22 1.44
N GLU A 100 -6.89 17.51 1.32
CA GLU A 100 -7.92 18.55 1.41
C GLU A 100 -8.59 18.80 0.05
N THR A 101 -7.83 18.60 -1.03
CA THR A 101 -8.25 18.93 -2.41
C THR A 101 -8.06 17.75 -3.36
N ILE A 102 -8.85 17.75 -4.43
CA ILE A 102 -8.71 16.83 -5.56
C ILE A 102 -8.63 17.63 -6.86
N SER A 103 -7.88 17.13 -7.84
CA SER A 103 -7.78 17.77 -9.16
C SER A 103 -8.74 17.12 -10.16
N GLN A 104 -9.08 17.82 -11.25
CA GLN A 104 -9.81 17.19 -12.36
C GLN A 104 -9.04 16.02 -12.98
N GLU A 105 -7.71 16.14 -13.06
CA GLU A 105 -6.84 15.06 -13.54
C GLU A 105 -6.92 13.83 -12.65
N ASP A 106 -7.01 14.02 -11.32
CA ASP A 106 -7.16 12.91 -10.39
C ASP A 106 -8.42 12.08 -10.64
N LEU A 107 -9.47 12.73 -11.16
CA LEU A 107 -10.74 12.08 -11.45
C LEU A 107 -10.72 11.25 -12.73
N ILE A 108 -9.74 11.50 -13.63
CA ILE A 108 -9.58 10.75 -14.86
C ILE A 108 -9.21 9.30 -14.51
N ASN A 109 -10.08 8.36 -14.92
CA ASN A 109 -9.99 6.94 -14.57
C ASN A 109 -10.10 6.63 -13.06
N SER A 110 -10.86 7.44 -12.34
CA SER A 110 -11.25 7.16 -10.95
C SER A 110 -12.74 6.79 -10.85
N THR A 111 -13.12 6.22 -9.72
CA THR A 111 -14.51 6.01 -9.33
C THR A 111 -14.79 6.80 -8.05
N VAL A 112 -15.65 7.80 -8.13
CA VAL A 112 -16.10 8.54 -6.94
C VAL A 112 -17.14 7.70 -6.20
N LEU A 113 -16.80 7.23 -5.01
CA LEU A 113 -17.65 6.39 -4.17
C LEU A 113 -18.51 7.23 -3.23
N LEU A 114 -17.92 8.28 -2.64
CA LEU A 114 -18.65 9.24 -1.81
C LEU A 114 -18.25 10.64 -2.23
N LYS A 115 -19.25 11.52 -2.36
CA LYS A 115 -19.06 12.92 -2.66
C LYS A 115 -19.84 13.76 -1.65
N TYR A 116 -19.12 14.53 -0.85
CA TYR A 116 -19.66 15.54 0.05
C TYR A 116 -19.13 16.91 -0.39
N ASP A 117 -20.02 17.83 -0.75
CA ASP A 117 -19.62 19.10 -1.39
C ASP A 117 -18.70 19.97 -0.51
N ALA A 118 -18.76 19.82 0.82
CA ALA A 118 -17.93 20.60 1.75
C ALA A 118 -16.42 20.32 1.62
N ASN A 119 -16.02 19.12 1.18
CA ASN A 119 -14.62 18.72 1.03
C ASN A 119 -14.25 18.32 -0.41
N PHE A 120 -15.20 18.39 -1.36
CA PHE A 120 -14.97 18.01 -2.75
C PHE A 120 -14.71 19.26 -3.61
N ILE A 121 -13.45 19.56 -3.88
CA ILE A 121 -13.02 20.74 -4.64
C ILE A 121 -12.60 20.30 -6.05
N ILE A 122 -13.12 20.96 -7.11
CA ILE A 122 -12.88 20.58 -8.52
C ILE A 122 -12.00 21.62 -9.25
N ASP A 123 -11.93 22.86 -8.74
CA ASP A 123 -11.14 23.92 -9.36
C ASP A 123 -9.65 23.56 -9.32
N ASN A 124 -8.90 23.93 -10.38
CA ASN A 124 -7.45 23.71 -10.60
C ASN A 124 -6.55 24.30 -9.50
N LYS A 125 -6.78 23.92 -8.25
CA LYS A 125 -5.99 24.25 -7.07
C LYS A 125 -4.88 23.23 -6.92
N GLU A 126 -3.82 23.67 -6.26
CA GLU A 126 -2.74 22.80 -5.85
C GLU A 126 -3.28 21.63 -5.00
N ILE A 127 -2.71 20.43 -5.22
CA ILE A 127 -3.05 19.25 -4.42
C ILE A 127 -2.44 19.44 -3.04
N ILE A 128 -3.28 19.71 -2.04
CA ILE A 128 -2.86 19.85 -0.65
C ILE A 128 -3.05 18.50 0.04
N ARG A 129 -1.93 17.88 0.42
CA ARG A 129 -1.92 16.63 1.20
C ARG A 129 -1.86 16.98 2.67
N ASN A 130 -2.68 16.30 3.47
CA ASN A 130 -2.61 16.46 4.92
C ASN A 130 -1.29 15.86 5.40
N GLN A 131 -0.52 16.64 6.16
CA GLN A 131 0.60 16.06 6.91
C GLN A 131 0.01 15.34 8.11
N VAL A 132 -0.22 14.05 7.95
CA VAL A 132 -0.80 13.23 9.01
C VAL A 132 0.32 12.52 9.78
N GLU A 133 0.34 12.68 11.10
CA GLU A 133 1.07 11.80 12.00
C GLU A 133 0.15 10.64 12.43
N SER A 134 0.67 9.41 12.46
CA SER A 134 -0.11 8.23 12.84
C SER A 134 0.69 7.34 13.77
N ASN A 135 0.04 6.83 14.83
CA ASN A 135 0.68 5.90 15.76
C ASN A 135 0.99 4.54 15.12
N TYR A 136 0.35 4.22 13.98
CA TYR A 136 0.62 3.02 13.21
C TYR A 136 1.86 3.12 12.31
N ILE A 137 2.46 4.32 12.17
CA ILE A 137 3.59 4.56 11.27
C ILE A 137 4.77 5.13 12.07
N PRO A 138 5.40 4.34 12.95
CA PRO A 138 6.54 4.80 13.73
C PRO A 138 7.78 4.99 12.84
N ASN A 139 8.76 5.73 13.34
CA ASN A 139 10.09 5.75 12.73
C ASN A 139 10.67 4.34 12.70
N ARG A 140 10.99 3.85 11.50
CA ARG A 140 11.53 2.50 11.28
C ARG A 140 13.04 2.58 11.04
N PRO A 141 13.79 1.53 11.41
CA PRO A 141 15.21 1.43 11.06
C PRO A 141 15.41 1.31 9.55
N GLU A 142 16.59 1.70 9.06
CA GLU A 142 16.88 1.75 7.61
C GLU A 142 16.66 0.42 6.90
N TRP A 143 16.99 -0.70 7.54
CA TRP A 143 16.78 -2.03 6.96
C TRP A 143 15.30 -2.33 6.64
N TYR A 144 14.35 -1.67 7.31
CA TYR A 144 12.92 -1.85 7.03
C TYR A 144 12.57 -1.36 5.62
N LYS A 145 13.30 -0.38 5.08
CA LYS A 145 13.15 0.05 3.68
C LYS A 145 13.32 -1.12 2.72
N VAL A 146 14.30 -1.98 2.97
CA VAL A 146 14.55 -3.15 2.13
C VAL A 146 13.41 -4.17 2.25
N LEU A 147 12.82 -4.37 3.43
CA LEU A 147 11.60 -5.20 3.54
C LEU A 147 10.45 -4.67 2.68
N ARG A 148 10.26 -3.36 2.62
CA ARG A 148 9.23 -2.76 1.76
C ARG A 148 9.51 -3.01 0.28
N LEU A 149 10.77 -2.86 -0.14
CA LEU A 149 11.19 -3.16 -1.50
C LEU A 149 11.01 -4.65 -1.82
N LEU A 150 11.35 -5.55 -0.89
CA LEU A 150 11.13 -7.00 -1.03
C LEU A 150 9.64 -7.29 -1.24
N HIS A 151 8.76 -6.71 -0.42
CA HIS A 151 7.31 -6.87 -0.57
C HIS A 151 6.84 -6.37 -1.93
N ARG A 152 7.20 -5.14 -2.30
CA ARG A 152 6.83 -4.53 -3.57
C ARG A 152 7.33 -5.34 -4.77
N GLY A 153 8.58 -5.79 -4.75
CA GLY A 153 9.17 -6.63 -5.79
C GLY A 153 8.42 -7.95 -5.96
N THR A 154 8.15 -8.63 -4.83
CA THR A 154 7.39 -9.89 -4.80
C THR A 154 6.00 -9.71 -5.43
N ILE A 155 5.28 -8.65 -5.04
CA ILE A 155 3.95 -8.33 -5.58
C ILE A 155 3.99 -8.00 -7.09
N LYS A 156 4.99 -7.24 -7.55
CA LYS A 156 5.15 -6.95 -8.99
C LYS A 156 5.41 -8.24 -9.77
N TYR A 157 6.27 -9.12 -9.26
CA TYR A 157 6.56 -10.42 -9.88
C TYR A 157 5.29 -11.28 -10.01
N LEU A 158 4.56 -11.45 -8.90
CA LEU A 158 3.30 -12.20 -8.84
C LEU A 158 2.18 -11.59 -9.72
N SER A 159 2.31 -10.31 -10.07
CA SER A 159 1.42 -9.61 -11.01
C SER A 159 1.89 -9.66 -12.47
N ASN A 160 2.85 -10.53 -12.80
CA ASN A 160 3.48 -10.66 -14.12
C ASN A 160 4.17 -9.37 -14.62
N LYS A 161 4.59 -8.48 -13.71
CA LYS A 161 5.39 -7.28 -14.02
C LYS A 161 6.87 -7.59 -13.76
N THR A 162 7.40 -8.58 -14.46
CA THR A 162 8.72 -9.17 -14.20
C THR A 162 9.85 -8.17 -14.29
N ASP A 163 9.88 -7.33 -15.34
CA ASP A 163 10.96 -6.35 -15.53
C ASP A 163 11.03 -5.38 -14.35
N SER A 164 9.88 -4.82 -13.95
CA SER A 164 9.80 -3.97 -12.76
C SER A 164 10.15 -4.69 -11.45
N ALA A 165 9.93 -6.00 -11.37
CA ALA A 165 10.32 -6.79 -10.21
C ALA A 165 11.85 -6.96 -10.15
N TYR A 166 12.50 -7.25 -11.28
CA TYR A 166 13.96 -7.34 -11.36
C TYR A 166 14.64 -5.99 -11.12
N ASP A 167 14.07 -4.87 -11.60
CA ASP A 167 14.57 -3.53 -11.27
C ASP A 167 14.59 -3.29 -9.76
N LEU A 168 13.52 -3.70 -9.06
CA LEU A 168 13.45 -3.63 -7.59
C LEU A 168 14.43 -4.60 -6.92
N LEU A 169 14.67 -5.79 -7.48
CA LEU A 169 15.66 -6.73 -6.97
C LEU A 169 17.08 -6.16 -7.03
N GLU A 170 17.43 -5.46 -8.11
CA GLU A 170 18.72 -4.79 -8.20
C GLU A 170 18.83 -3.63 -7.19
N GLU A 171 17.78 -2.81 -7.03
CA GLU A 171 17.74 -1.78 -5.98
C GLU A 171 17.91 -2.41 -4.58
N ILE A 172 17.26 -3.55 -4.31
CA ILE A 172 17.42 -4.28 -3.06
C ILE A 172 18.88 -4.68 -2.86
N LYS A 173 19.51 -5.30 -3.86
CA LYS A 173 20.91 -5.74 -3.81
C LYS A 173 21.87 -4.59 -3.51
N GLU A 174 21.64 -3.41 -4.09
CA GLU A 174 22.41 -2.20 -3.77
C GLU A 174 22.24 -1.79 -2.29
N ASN A 175 21.02 -1.83 -1.76
CA ASN A 175 20.74 -1.51 -0.35
C ASN A 175 21.29 -2.57 0.62
N LEU A 176 21.60 -3.79 0.18
CA LEU A 176 22.29 -4.77 1.05
C LEU A 176 23.70 -4.33 1.40
N ILE A 177 24.39 -3.67 0.46
CA ILE A 177 25.76 -3.18 0.65
C ILE A 177 25.79 -2.12 1.76
N SER A 178 24.82 -1.20 1.77
CA SER A 178 24.73 -0.15 2.80
C SER A 178 24.41 -0.72 4.19
N LEU A 179 23.81 -1.91 4.26
CA LEU A 179 23.55 -2.67 5.49
C LEU A 179 24.70 -3.62 5.88
N ASN A 180 25.81 -3.63 5.12
CA ASN A 180 26.95 -4.55 5.28
C ASN A 180 26.61 -6.04 5.09
N ILE A 181 25.55 -6.35 4.33
CA ILE A 181 25.20 -7.72 3.92
C ILE A 181 25.84 -8.00 2.57
N THR A 182 27.00 -8.67 2.58
CA THR A 182 27.81 -8.90 1.37
C THR A 182 28.13 -10.38 1.12
N ASP A 183 27.67 -11.28 1.99
CA ASP A 183 27.94 -12.72 1.95
C ASP A 183 26.87 -13.53 1.20
N LEU A 184 25.95 -12.88 0.50
CA LEU A 184 24.94 -13.54 -0.33
C LEU A 184 25.44 -13.76 -1.75
N SER A 185 25.19 -14.96 -2.28
CA SER A 185 25.40 -15.31 -3.68
C SER A 185 24.08 -15.31 -4.43
N PHE A 186 24.03 -14.62 -5.58
CA PHE A 186 22.83 -14.52 -6.42
C PHE A 186 22.95 -15.39 -7.66
N ASN A 187 21.84 -16.03 -8.05
CA ASN A 187 21.77 -16.90 -9.24
C ASN A 187 20.98 -16.27 -10.40
N ASN A 188 20.53 -15.02 -10.24
CA ASN A 188 19.66 -14.31 -11.18
C ASN A 188 18.31 -15.01 -11.42
N ASN A 189 17.87 -15.86 -10.50
CA ASN A 189 16.50 -16.31 -10.39
C ASN A 189 15.80 -15.45 -9.33
N PHE A 190 14.77 -14.70 -9.73
CA PHE A 190 14.06 -13.78 -8.85
C PHE A 190 13.58 -14.44 -7.55
N GLU A 191 12.94 -15.61 -7.67
CA GLU A 191 12.34 -16.30 -6.53
C GLU A 191 13.38 -16.76 -5.51
N ASP A 192 14.45 -17.38 -5.99
CA ASP A 192 15.55 -17.87 -5.15
C ASP A 192 16.27 -16.70 -4.48
N ASP A 193 16.60 -15.67 -5.26
CA ASP A 193 17.32 -14.50 -4.76
C ASP A 193 16.47 -13.76 -3.71
N ILE A 194 15.18 -13.53 -3.96
CA ILE A 194 14.32 -12.79 -3.02
C ILE A 194 14.05 -13.59 -1.72
N LYS A 195 13.86 -14.91 -1.83
CA LYS A 195 13.75 -15.81 -0.66
C LYS A 195 15.04 -15.82 0.14
N SER A 196 16.20 -15.89 -0.53
CA SER A 196 17.52 -15.88 0.11
C SER A 196 17.76 -14.59 0.90
N ILE A 197 17.47 -13.44 0.30
CA ILE A 197 17.58 -12.13 0.95
C ILE A 197 16.63 -12.04 2.14
N PHE A 198 15.36 -12.43 1.99
CA PHE A 198 14.40 -12.39 3.09
C PHE A 198 14.82 -13.27 4.27
N ASN A 199 15.31 -14.48 4.01
CA ASN A 199 15.80 -15.39 5.04
C ASN A 199 17.00 -14.83 5.81
N LYS A 200 17.89 -14.11 5.12
CA LYS A 200 19.01 -13.37 5.74
C LYS A 200 18.49 -12.27 6.67
N PHE A 201 17.49 -11.51 6.23
CA PHE A 201 16.87 -10.45 7.03
C PHE A 201 16.22 -10.98 8.30
N CYS A 202 15.48 -12.08 8.21
CA CYS A 202 14.85 -12.71 9.38
C CYS A 202 15.89 -13.08 10.44
N LYS A 203 17.05 -13.61 10.01
CA LYS A 203 18.15 -13.99 10.91
C LYS A 203 18.85 -12.79 11.54
N GLU A 204 19.12 -11.74 10.79
CA GLU A 204 19.94 -10.62 11.26
C GLU A 204 19.15 -9.56 12.03
N PHE A 205 17.93 -9.26 11.61
CA PHE A 205 17.18 -8.10 12.11
C PHE A 205 15.99 -8.45 13.00
N LYS A 206 15.73 -9.74 13.28
CA LYS A 206 14.58 -10.21 14.05
C LYS A 206 13.28 -9.63 13.51
N VAL A 207 13.00 -9.95 12.25
CA VAL A 207 11.77 -9.51 11.56
C VAL A 207 10.55 -9.96 12.36
N ASP A 208 9.50 -9.12 12.38
CA ASP A 208 8.27 -9.45 13.09
C ASP A 208 7.63 -10.73 12.53
N SER A 209 7.17 -11.62 13.40
CA SER A 209 6.57 -12.90 13.00
C SER A 209 5.38 -12.76 12.05
N GLN A 210 4.61 -11.67 12.12
CA GLN A 210 3.51 -11.42 11.20
C GLN A 210 4.03 -11.08 9.80
N ILE A 211 5.13 -10.33 9.71
CA ILE A 211 5.82 -10.04 8.43
C ILE A 211 6.39 -11.35 7.86
N GLU A 212 6.99 -12.21 8.68
CA GLU A 212 7.46 -13.52 8.25
C GLU A 212 6.32 -14.38 7.67
N VAL A 213 5.16 -14.40 8.34
CA VAL A 213 3.97 -15.10 7.83
C VAL A 213 3.48 -14.52 6.52
N LEU A 214 3.44 -13.18 6.39
CA LEU A 214 3.07 -12.49 5.17
C LEU A 214 3.94 -12.93 3.98
N PHE A 215 5.27 -12.85 4.11
CA PHE A 215 6.19 -13.25 3.04
C PHE A 215 6.12 -14.75 2.74
N ASN A 216 6.02 -15.60 3.76
CA ASN A 216 5.86 -17.03 3.56
C ASN A 216 4.58 -17.39 2.79
N ASN A 217 3.51 -16.61 2.94
CA ASN A 217 2.30 -16.78 2.15
C ASN A 217 2.51 -16.33 0.70
N LEU A 218 3.16 -15.18 0.48
CA LEU A 218 3.47 -14.70 -0.87
C LEU A 218 4.40 -15.67 -1.63
N PHE A 219 5.42 -16.21 -0.96
CA PHE A 219 6.40 -17.12 -1.57
C PHE A 219 5.84 -18.51 -1.94
N LYS A 220 4.65 -18.87 -1.43
CA LYS A 220 3.93 -20.09 -1.88
C LYS A 220 3.24 -19.91 -3.22
N GLU A 221 3.10 -18.67 -3.69
CA GLU A 221 2.41 -18.33 -4.95
C GLU A 221 3.35 -18.26 -6.16
N PHE A 222 4.64 -18.51 -5.94
CA PHE A 222 5.62 -18.67 -7.02
C PHE A 222 5.36 -19.93 -7.84
#